data_AF-A0A958QVN5-F1
#
_entry.id   AF-A0A958QVN5-F1
#
_cell.length_a   1.000
_cell.length_b   1.000
_cell.length_c   1.000
_cell.angle_alpha   90.00
_cell.angle_beta   90.00
_cell.angle_gamma   90.00
#
_symmetry.space_group_name_H-M   'P 1'
#
loop_
_entity.id
_entity.type
_entity.pdbx_description
1 polymer ?
#
loop_
_entity_poly.entity_id
_entity_poly.type
_entity_poly.pdbx_seq_one_letter_code
_entity_poly.pdbx_strand_id
1 'polypeptide(L)'
;MNQRGFTLLEIILIIVLFAVASALVARQFGSIFGWKQQGEVRKLLATVNFLSEEAEGRGNGYRLIIDLSRESYYVLRETVDEERSVRQVDYLANLRTKKEQERRAVEEREQLLSLEEEFEREDSRQSGSLETLFFEHIFADPYGGVRLARPLEFPELAQTKTFSDGIDLYELKTPRETIEEGEGFIRFPAGGSPEFASLKLRANDQVFTLILNPATGRMQVVSGDVDFEWNESNAS
;
A
#
# COMPACT_ATOMS: atom_id res chain seq x y z
N MET A 1 -39.41 10.44 -60.11
CA MET A 1 -38.71 9.97 -58.89
C MET A 1 -38.81 8.46 -58.86
N ASN A 2 -37.74 7.74 -59.24
CA ASN A 2 -37.74 6.28 -59.23
C ASN A 2 -37.38 5.79 -57.83
N GLN A 3 -38.38 5.49 -57.02
CA GLN A 3 -38.20 4.70 -55.80
C GLN A 3 -37.90 3.26 -56.23
N ARG A 4 -36.61 2.90 -56.27
CA ARG A 4 -36.20 1.51 -56.41
C ARG A 4 -36.47 0.83 -55.06
N GLY A 5 -37.44 -0.09 -55.05
CA GLY A 5 -37.70 -0.93 -53.88
C GLY A 5 -36.52 -1.87 -53.61
N PHE A 6 -36.19 -2.07 -52.33
CA PHE A 6 -35.17 -3.02 -51.91
C PHE A 6 -35.53 -4.43 -52.39
N THR A 7 -34.56 -5.13 -52.98
CA THR A 7 -34.76 -6.51 -53.41
C THR A 7 -34.67 -7.44 -52.21
N LEU A 8 -35.44 -8.55 -52.22
CA LEU A 8 -35.37 -9.57 -51.15
C LEU A 8 -33.93 -10.08 -50.93
N LEU A 9 -33.17 -10.17 -52.03
CA LEU A 9 -31.78 -10.63 -52.02
C LEU A 9 -30.86 -9.67 -51.26
N GLU A 10 -31.10 -8.37 -51.35
CA GLU A 10 -30.32 -7.34 -50.64
C GLU A 10 -30.55 -7.40 -49.13
N ILE A 11 -31.79 -7.63 -48.70
CA ILE A 11 -32.11 -7.80 -47.27
C ILE A 11 -31.44 -9.06 -46.70
N ILE A 12 -31.47 -10.17 -47.44
CA ILE A 12 -30.78 -11.40 -47.01
C ILE A 12 -29.27 -11.16 -46.90
N LEU A 13 -28.68 -10.46 -47.87
CA LEU A 13 -27.25 -10.17 -47.87
C LEU A 13 -26.86 -9.29 -46.69
N ILE A 14 -27.66 -8.28 -46.35
CA ILE A 14 -27.44 -7.42 -45.17
C ILE A 14 -27.49 -8.24 -43.88
N ILE A 15 -28.47 -9.12 -43.72
CA ILE A 15 -28.60 -9.94 -42.49
C ILE A 15 -27.40 -10.87 -42.33
N VAL A 16 -26.94 -11.52 -43.41
CA VAL A 16 -25.76 -12.37 -43.37
C VAL A 16 -24.51 -11.57 -43.03
N LEU A 17 -24.33 -10.40 -43.65
CA LEU A 17 -23.18 -9.54 -43.41
C LEU A 17 -23.19 -9.00 -41.97
N PHE A 18 -24.36 -8.67 -41.45
CA PHE A 18 -24.55 -8.24 -40.07
C PHE A 18 -24.27 -9.37 -39.07
N ALA A 19 -24.68 -10.61 -39.37
CA ALA A 19 -24.41 -11.77 -38.52
C ALA A 19 -22.91 -12.09 -38.47
N VAL A 20 -22.22 -12.05 -39.61
CA VAL A 20 -20.76 -12.25 -39.68
C VAL A 20 -20.01 -11.13 -38.97
N ALA A 21 -20.38 -9.87 -39.22
CA ALA A 21 -19.79 -8.72 -38.52
C ALA A 21 -20.01 -8.81 -37.00
N SER A 22 -21.23 -9.16 -36.57
CA SER A 22 -21.57 -9.33 -35.16
C SER A 22 -20.78 -10.47 -34.51
N ALA A 23 -20.57 -11.59 -35.20
CA ALA A 23 -19.78 -12.72 -34.70
C ALA A 23 -18.29 -12.35 -34.54
N LEU A 24 -17.73 -11.56 -35.46
CA LEU A 24 -16.35 -11.07 -35.37
C LEU A 24 -16.18 -10.06 -34.23
N VAL A 25 -17.14 -9.13 -34.08
CA VAL A 25 -17.15 -8.16 -32.98
C VAL A 25 -17.28 -8.85 -31.62
N ALA A 26 -18.15 -9.86 -31.51
CA ALA A 26 -18.29 -10.66 -30.29
C ALA A 26 -16.98 -11.35 -29.88
N ARG A 27 -16.19 -11.82 -30.85
CA ARG A 27 -14.86 -12.42 -30.59
C ARG A 27 -13.84 -11.39 -30.10
N GLN A 28 -13.93 -10.14 -30.54
CA GLN A 28 -13.03 -9.07 -30.10
C GLN A 28 -13.33 -8.59 -28.67
N PHE A 29 -14.58 -8.70 -28.20
CA PHE A 29 -14.95 -8.40 -26.82
C PHE A 29 -14.67 -9.54 -25.81
N GLY A 30 -14.14 -10.68 -26.27
CA GLY A 30 -13.70 -11.80 -25.41
C GLY A 30 -12.37 -11.56 -24.68
N SER A 31 -11.76 -10.39 -24.87
CA SER A 31 -10.53 -9.94 -24.23
C SER A 31 -10.94 -8.73 -23.39
N ILE A 32 -10.94 -8.76 -22.06
CA ILE A 32 -9.75 -8.38 -21.28
C ILE A 32 -9.86 -8.84 -19.81
N PHE A 33 -11.03 -9.24 -19.32
CA PHE A 33 -11.20 -9.70 -17.94
C PHE A 33 -12.63 -10.24 -17.84
N GLY A 34 -12.84 -11.48 -17.38
CA GLY A 34 -14.20 -11.93 -17.10
C GLY A 34 -14.84 -11.00 -16.07
N TRP A 35 -16.14 -10.70 -16.21
CA TRP A 35 -16.82 -9.69 -15.38
C TRP A 35 -16.68 -9.97 -13.87
N LYS A 36 -16.60 -11.27 -13.49
CA LYS A 36 -16.38 -11.71 -12.11
C LYS A 36 -14.97 -11.36 -11.62
N GLN A 37 -13.95 -11.78 -12.36
CA GLN A 37 -12.55 -11.50 -12.00
C GLN A 37 -12.34 -9.99 -11.91
N GLN A 38 -12.98 -9.20 -12.80
CA GLN A 38 -12.76 -7.76 -12.85
C GLN A 38 -13.31 -7.10 -11.58
N GLY A 39 -14.41 -7.63 -11.06
CA GLY A 39 -14.96 -7.23 -9.78
C GLY A 39 -14.00 -7.49 -8.62
N GLU A 40 -13.25 -8.60 -8.64
CA GLU A 40 -12.33 -8.97 -7.56
C GLU A 40 -11.05 -8.14 -7.57
N VAL A 41 -10.45 -7.92 -8.74
CA VAL A 41 -9.33 -6.97 -8.85
C VAL A 41 -9.77 -5.56 -8.47
N ARG A 42 -10.96 -5.12 -8.89
CA ARG A 42 -11.50 -3.81 -8.43
C ARG A 42 -11.68 -3.74 -6.92
N LYS A 43 -12.07 -4.83 -6.25
CA LYS A 43 -12.14 -4.88 -4.78
C LYS A 43 -10.76 -4.75 -4.14
N LEU A 44 -9.73 -5.40 -4.71
CA LEU A 44 -8.35 -5.23 -4.25
C LEU A 44 -7.89 -3.77 -4.43
N LEU A 45 -8.10 -3.18 -5.61
CA LEU A 45 -7.79 -1.77 -5.88
C LEU A 45 -8.49 -0.82 -4.90
N ALA A 46 -9.77 -1.06 -4.63
CA ALA A 46 -10.54 -0.28 -3.65
C ALA A 46 -9.97 -0.45 -2.23
N THR A 47 -9.54 -1.66 -1.86
CA THR A 47 -8.90 -1.92 -0.56
C THR A 47 -7.58 -1.15 -0.46
N VAL A 48 -6.72 -1.20 -1.48
CA VAL A 48 -5.44 -0.47 -1.49
C VAL A 48 -5.66 1.04 -1.37
N ASN A 49 -6.55 1.61 -2.18
CA ASN A 49 -6.83 3.05 -2.12
C ASN A 49 -7.38 3.45 -0.74
N PHE A 50 -8.28 2.65 -0.18
CA PHE A 50 -8.82 2.86 1.17
C PHE A 50 -7.72 2.82 2.24
N LEU A 51 -6.79 1.86 2.17
CA LEU A 51 -5.69 1.78 3.14
C LEU A 51 -4.74 2.98 3.04
N SER A 52 -4.46 3.47 1.83
CA SER A 52 -3.68 4.70 1.64
C SER A 52 -4.38 5.91 2.28
N GLU A 53 -5.66 6.11 1.98
CA GLU A 53 -6.46 7.21 2.52
C GLU A 53 -6.60 7.14 4.06
N GLU A 54 -6.82 5.94 4.60
CA GLU A 54 -6.97 5.74 6.04
C GLU A 54 -5.64 5.92 6.78
N ALA A 55 -4.53 5.43 6.21
CA ALA A 55 -3.21 5.59 6.79
C ALA A 55 -2.82 7.08 6.86
N GLU A 56 -3.06 7.84 5.78
CA GLU A 56 -2.83 9.28 5.72
C GLU A 56 -3.77 10.05 6.65
N GLY A 57 -5.06 9.70 6.67
CA GLY A 57 -6.07 10.46 7.41
C GLY A 57 -6.06 10.24 8.93
N ARG A 58 -5.69 9.04 9.39
CA ARG A 58 -5.75 8.69 10.83
C ARG A 58 -4.41 8.46 11.50
N GLY A 59 -3.31 8.45 10.74
CA GLY A 59 -1.98 8.21 11.29
C GLY A 59 -1.78 6.78 11.79
N ASN A 60 -2.50 5.80 11.24
CA ASN A 60 -2.33 4.39 11.60
C ASN A 60 -1.60 3.63 10.48
N GLY A 61 -0.67 2.75 10.85
CA GLY A 61 -0.03 1.87 9.89
C GLY A 61 -0.87 0.63 9.61
N TYR A 62 -0.81 0.13 8.37
CA TYR A 62 -1.46 -1.12 7.95
C TYR A 62 -0.51 -1.97 7.09
N ARG A 63 -0.75 -3.27 7.10
CA ARG A 63 -0.15 -4.23 6.18
C ARG A 63 -1.25 -4.94 5.40
N LEU A 64 -1.15 -4.88 4.09
CA LEU A 64 -1.92 -5.73 3.19
C LEU A 64 -1.10 -7.00 2.96
N ILE A 65 -1.52 -8.10 3.59
CA ILE A 65 -0.90 -9.41 3.41
C ILE A 65 -1.49 -10.04 2.15
N ILE A 66 -0.61 -10.59 1.30
CA ILE A 66 -0.96 -11.29 0.07
C ILE A 66 -0.36 -12.68 0.14
N ASP A 67 -1.23 -13.69 0.08
CA ASP A 67 -0.86 -15.11 0.01
C ASP A 67 -0.97 -15.55 -1.45
N LEU A 68 0.18 -15.77 -2.10
CA LEU A 68 0.26 -16.19 -3.49
C LEU A 68 -0.14 -17.67 -3.64
N SER A 69 0.15 -18.49 -2.63
CA SER A 69 -0.16 -19.93 -2.65
C SER A 69 -1.65 -20.22 -2.47
N ARG A 70 -2.38 -19.34 -1.76
CA ARG A 70 -3.83 -19.46 -1.53
C ARG A 70 -4.66 -18.47 -2.32
N GLU A 71 -4.04 -17.68 -3.19
CA GLU A 71 -4.69 -16.64 -3.98
C GLU A 71 -5.61 -15.78 -3.11
N SER A 72 -5.06 -15.22 -2.03
CA SER A 72 -5.87 -14.49 -1.06
C SER A 72 -5.15 -13.29 -0.47
N TYR A 73 -5.92 -12.38 0.12
CA TYR A 73 -5.37 -11.24 0.83
C TYR A 73 -6.19 -10.87 2.07
N TYR A 74 -5.54 -10.21 3.02
CA TYR A 74 -6.17 -9.66 4.21
C TYR A 74 -5.36 -8.50 4.78
N VAL A 75 -5.96 -7.75 5.70
CA VAL A 75 -5.36 -6.53 6.27
C VAL A 75 -5.12 -6.69 7.75
N LEU A 76 -3.92 -6.29 8.19
CA LEU A 76 -3.56 -6.14 9.59
C LEU A 76 -3.17 -4.69 9.88
N ARG A 77 -3.43 -4.24 11.11
CA ARG A 77 -3.01 -2.94 11.63
C ARG A 77 -1.66 -3.07 12.33
N GLU A 78 -0.79 -2.10 12.09
CA GLU A 78 0.44 -1.88 12.83
C GLU A 78 0.13 -1.20 14.17
N THR A 79 0.52 -1.84 15.26
CA THR A 79 0.41 -1.29 16.62
C THR A 79 1.80 -1.19 17.24
N VAL A 80 2.09 -0.05 17.88
CA VAL A 80 3.34 0.17 18.60
C VAL A 80 3.38 -0.77 19.81
N ASP A 81 4.48 -1.51 19.97
CA ASP A 81 4.71 -2.32 21.16
C ASP A 81 5.12 -1.40 22.33
N GLU A 82 4.17 -1.11 23.23
CA GLU A 82 4.43 -0.25 24.41
C GLU A 82 5.62 -0.76 25.24
N GLU A 83 5.89 -2.07 25.28
CA GLU A 83 6.98 -2.67 26.06
C GLU A 83 8.39 -2.40 25.49
N ARG A 84 8.51 -1.99 24.20
CA ARG A 84 9.81 -1.65 23.58
C ARG A 84 10.06 -0.15 23.39
N SER A 85 9.04 0.69 23.57
CA SER A 85 9.16 2.15 23.54
C SER A 85 10.07 2.72 24.65
N VAL A 86 10.45 1.91 25.65
CA VAL A 86 11.32 2.31 26.78
C VAL A 86 12.80 1.92 26.60
N ARG A 87 13.20 1.32 25.46
CA ARG A 87 14.64 1.36 25.08
C ARG A 87 14.89 2.64 24.29
N GLN A 88 14.93 3.74 25.04
CA GLN A 88 15.57 4.99 24.67
C GLN A 88 16.98 4.67 24.17
N VAL A 89 17.15 4.46 22.87
CA VAL A 89 18.47 4.42 22.25
C VAL A 89 18.94 5.86 22.27
N ASP A 90 19.79 6.15 23.25
CA ASP A 90 20.37 7.47 23.44
C ASP A 90 21.35 7.76 22.29
N TYR A 91 20.82 8.17 21.14
CA TYR A 91 21.62 8.55 19.96
C TYR A 91 22.49 9.79 20.22
N LEU A 92 22.30 10.48 21.36
CA LEU A 92 23.13 11.58 21.84
C LEU A 92 24.41 11.08 22.55
N ALA A 93 24.51 9.79 22.85
CA ALA A 93 25.66 9.20 23.54
C ALA A 93 26.99 9.37 22.76
N ASN A 94 26.93 9.47 21.43
CA ASN A 94 28.13 9.58 20.58
C ASN A 94 28.54 11.02 20.20
N LEU A 95 27.75 12.05 20.56
CA LEU A 95 28.12 13.46 20.33
C LEU A 95 28.93 14.08 21.48
N ARG A 96 29.00 13.41 22.63
CA ARG A 96 29.70 13.93 23.81
C ARG A 96 31.11 13.37 23.90
N THR A 97 31.99 13.95 23.11
CA THR A 97 33.43 13.94 23.41
C THR A 97 33.97 15.33 23.06
N LYS A 98 34.34 16.20 24.02
CA LYS A 98 34.59 15.97 25.44
C LYS A 98 34.70 17.29 26.22
N LYS A 99 34.47 17.20 27.53
CA LYS A 99 35.12 17.93 28.64
C LYS A 99 34.74 19.38 28.92
N GLU A 100 34.40 20.16 27.91
CA GLU A 100 34.60 21.61 28.05
C GLU A 100 33.32 22.38 28.47
N GLN A 101 32.13 21.86 28.15
CA GLN A 101 30.85 22.50 28.51
C GLN A 101 30.44 22.27 29.97
N GLU A 102 31.09 21.33 30.67
CA GLU A 102 30.95 21.03 32.10
C GLU A 102 31.20 22.26 33.01
N ARG A 103 31.82 23.35 32.51
CA ARG A 103 32.04 24.59 33.29
C ARG A 103 30.93 25.63 33.19
N ARG A 104 30.09 25.62 32.15
CA ARG A 104 29.06 26.65 31.92
C ARG A 104 27.67 26.24 32.42
N ALA A 105 27.33 24.96 32.34
CA ALA A 105 26.04 24.45 32.80
C ALA A 105 25.87 24.49 34.34
N VAL A 106 26.96 24.60 35.11
CA VAL A 106 26.92 24.65 36.59
C VAL A 106 26.32 25.97 37.10
N GLU A 107 26.58 27.09 36.43
CA GLU A 107 26.05 28.41 36.81
C GLU A 107 24.62 28.66 36.28
N GLU A 108 24.26 28.08 35.13
CA GLU A 108 22.92 28.15 34.55
C GLU A 108 21.92 27.21 35.26
N ARG A 109 22.43 26.10 35.81
CA ARG A 109 21.67 25.10 36.60
C ARG A 109 20.97 25.70 37.81
N GLU A 110 21.55 26.67 38.50
CA GLU A 110 20.97 27.18 39.75
C GLU A 110 19.75 28.10 39.55
N GLN A 111 19.66 28.80 38.41
CA GLN A 111 18.56 29.74 38.13
C GLN A 111 17.43 29.10 37.30
N LEU A 112 17.74 28.11 36.48
CA LEU A 112 16.73 27.34 35.73
C LEU A 112 15.92 26.42 36.65
N LEU A 113 16.51 25.91 37.75
CA LEU A 113 15.89 24.99 38.70
C LEU A 113 14.52 25.44 39.25
N SER A 114 14.24 26.74 39.37
CA SER A 114 12.93 27.23 39.86
C SER A 114 11.90 27.51 38.78
N LEU A 115 12.32 27.80 37.55
CA LEU A 115 11.41 28.10 36.43
C LEU A 115 11.06 26.83 35.64
N GLU A 116 12.00 25.88 35.60
CA GLU A 116 11.88 24.59 34.91
C GLU A 116 11.00 23.61 35.72
N GLU A 117 11.04 23.63 37.06
CA GLU A 117 10.08 22.86 37.88
C GLU A 117 8.62 23.32 37.70
N GLU A 118 8.40 24.57 37.30
CA GLU A 118 7.08 25.14 37.05
C GLU A 118 6.57 24.77 35.65
N PHE A 119 7.45 24.77 34.65
CA PHE A 119 7.17 24.30 33.28
C PHE A 119 7.04 22.77 33.19
N GLU A 120 7.86 21.98 33.89
CA GLU A 120 7.79 20.51 33.90
C GLU A 120 6.47 20.00 34.48
N ARG A 121 5.81 20.75 35.38
CA ARG A 121 4.48 20.41 35.91
C ARG A 121 3.33 20.77 34.95
N GLU A 122 3.55 21.72 34.05
CA GLU A 122 2.57 22.08 33.00
C GLU A 122 2.69 21.17 31.78
N ASP A 123 3.91 20.84 31.34
CA ASP A 123 4.15 20.07 30.11
C ASP A 123 3.87 18.56 30.29
N SER A 124 4.11 18.02 31.49
CA SER A 124 3.76 16.63 31.84
C SER A 124 2.25 16.37 31.91
N ARG A 125 1.41 17.40 31.79
CA ARG A 125 -0.05 17.27 31.80
C ARG A 125 -0.72 17.28 30.44
N GLN A 126 -0.09 17.79 29.36
CA GLN A 126 -0.91 18.17 28.21
C GLN A 126 -0.38 18.02 26.78
N SER A 127 0.80 17.47 26.50
CA SER A 127 1.17 17.24 25.09
C SER A 127 2.09 16.05 24.90
N GLY A 128 1.60 15.02 24.19
CA GLY A 128 2.50 14.12 23.48
C GLY A 128 3.35 14.98 22.57
N SER A 129 4.66 15.06 22.85
CA SER A 129 5.52 16.08 22.25
C SER A 129 5.47 15.99 20.74
N LEU A 130 5.41 17.15 20.08
CA LEU A 130 5.58 17.31 18.63
C LEU A 130 6.83 16.58 18.14
N GLU A 131 7.83 16.46 19.01
CA GLU A 131 9.05 15.70 18.79
C GLU A 131 8.78 14.19 18.74
N THR A 132 7.97 13.60 19.62
CA THR A 132 7.55 12.19 19.52
C THR A 132 6.79 11.92 18.22
N LEU A 133 5.84 12.80 17.85
CA LEU A 133 5.08 12.67 16.60
C LEU A 133 5.97 12.86 15.36
N PHE A 134 6.92 13.80 15.40
CA PHE A 134 7.89 14.05 14.34
C PHE A 134 8.90 12.90 14.21
N PHE A 135 9.38 12.35 15.32
CA PHE A 135 10.28 11.19 15.32
C PHE A 135 9.55 9.92 14.87
N GLU A 136 8.29 9.71 15.23
CA GLU A 136 7.48 8.61 14.68
C GLU A 136 7.22 8.80 13.18
N HIS A 137 7.01 10.04 12.72
CA HIS A 137 6.78 10.33 11.31
C HIS A 137 8.03 10.23 10.43
N ILE A 138 9.21 10.63 10.94
CA ILE A 138 10.46 10.72 10.18
C ILE A 138 11.39 9.52 10.42
N PHE A 139 11.35 8.93 11.62
CA PHE A 139 12.34 7.96 12.11
C PHE A 139 11.73 6.73 12.79
N ALA A 140 10.40 6.51 12.75
CA ALA A 140 9.87 5.21 13.13
C ALA A 140 10.60 4.18 12.29
N ASP A 141 11.44 3.37 12.94
CA ASP A 141 12.14 2.28 12.30
C ASP A 141 11.11 1.53 11.45
N PRO A 142 11.22 1.55 10.10
CA PRO A 142 10.24 0.91 9.25
C PRO A 142 10.18 -0.62 9.48
N TYR A 143 11.07 -1.12 10.33
CA TYR A 143 11.33 -2.51 10.69
C TYR A 143 11.41 -2.73 12.21
N GLY A 144 11.06 -1.72 13.03
CA GLY A 144 11.00 -1.83 14.48
C GLY A 144 9.97 -2.88 14.90
N GLY A 145 9.98 -3.31 16.16
CA GLY A 145 9.05 -4.33 16.68
C GLY A 145 7.59 -3.88 16.67
N VAL A 146 6.95 -3.90 15.51
CA VAL A 146 5.54 -3.57 15.32
C VAL A 146 4.73 -4.83 15.61
N ARG A 147 3.74 -4.75 16.50
CA ARG A 147 2.76 -5.81 16.67
C ARG A 147 1.68 -5.67 15.59
N LEU A 148 1.18 -6.79 15.09
CA LEU A 148 0.09 -6.81 14.12
C LEU A 148 -1.21 -7.16 14.84
N ALA A 149 -2.21 -6.31 14.66
CA ALA A 149 -3.54 -6.48 15.25
C ALA A 149 -4.62 -6.46 14.18
N ARG A 150 -5.82 -6.96 14.52
CA ARG A 150 -7.00 -6.78 13.67
C ARG A 150 -7.38 -5.29 13.67
N PRO A 151 -7.57 -4.64 12.51
CA PRO A 151 -8.14 -3.30 12.44
C PRO A 151 -9.52 -3.27 13.10
N LEU A 152 -9.69 -2.36 14.06
CA LEU A 152 -10.95 -2.21 14.81
C LEU A 152 -11.96 -1.38 14.02
N GLU A 153 -11.46 -0.50 13.16
CA GLU A 153 -12.20 0.43 12.34
C GLU A 153 -12.93 -0.27 11.18
N PHE A 154 -12.35 -1.38 10.69
CA PHE A 154 -12.86 -2.17 9.57
C PHE A 154 -12.48 -3.64 9.73
N PRO A 155 -13.08 -4.34 10.72
CA PRO A 155 -12.73 -5.73 11.04
C PRO A 155 -12.98 -6.70 9.89
N GLU A 156 -13.80 -6.33 8.90
CA GLU A 156 -14.06 -7.11 7.69
C GLU A 156 -12.82 -7.24 6.79
N LEU A 157 -11.93 -6.23 6.74
CA LEU A 157 -10.71 -6.33 5.93
C LEU A 157 -9.67 -7.27 6.54
N ALA A 158 -9.82 -7.61 7.82
CA ALA A 158 -9.00 -8.61 8.50
C ALA A 158 -9.42 -10.06 8.18
N GLN A 159 -10.55 -10.24 7.50
CA GLN A 159 -10.97 -11.54 7.02
C GLN A 159 -10.27 -11.85 5.70
N THR A 160 -9.79 -13.09 5.55
CA THR A 160 -9.17 -13.55 4.32
C THR A 160 -10.15 -13.48 3.17
N LYS A 161 -9.80 -12.69 2.14
CA LYS A 161 -10.53 -12.59 0.88
C LYS A 161 -9.79 -13.40 -0.16
N THR A 162 -10.36 -14.51 -0.58
CA THR A 162 -9.83 -15.37 -1.64
C THR A 162 -10.32 -14.89 -3.00
N PHE A 163 -9.44 -14.88 -3.99
CA PHE A 163 -9.81 -14.67 -5.38
C PHE A 163 -10.57 -15.90 -5.91
N SER A 164 -11.39 -15.70 -6.93
CA SER A 164 -12.10 -16.79 -7.57
C SER A 164 -11.25 -17.51 -8.61
N ASP A 165 -11.64 -18.74 -8.92
CA ASP A 165 -11.02 -19.55 -9.97
C ASP A 165 -10.74 -18.73 -11.25
N GLY A 166 -9.49 -18.83 -11.71
CA GLY A 166 -8.99 -18.11 -12.88
C GLY A 166 -8.34 -16.76 -12.58
N ILE A 167 -7.96 -16.49 -11.33
CA ILE A 167 -6.97 -15.47 -10.96
C ILE A 167 -5.81 -16.16 -10.23
N ASP A 168 -4.67 -16.29 -10.90
CA ASP A 168 -3.48 -16.87 -10.31
C ASP A 168 -2.51 -15.75 -9.96
N LEU A 169 -2.17 -15.60 -8.68
CA LEU A 169 -1.12 -14.68 -8.23
C LEU A 169 0.23 -15.41 -8.34
N TYR A 170 1.26 -14.78 -8.89
CA TYR A 170 2.54 -15.47 -9.10
C TYR A 170 3.78 -14.65 -8.77
N GLU A 171 3.68 -13.34 -8.58
CA GLU A 171 4.82 -12.54 -8.15
C GLU A 171 4.36 -11.30 -7.39
N LEU A 172 4.88 -11.11 -6.18
CA LEU A 172 4.80 -9.86 -5.44
C LEU A 172 6.21 -9.30 -5.30
N LYS A 173 6.41 -8.09 -5.83
CA LYS A 173 7.67 -7.36 -5.71
C LYS A 173 7.47 -6.11 -4.89
N THR A 174 8.31 -5.96 -3.89
CA THR A 174 8.42 -4.78 -3.02
C THR A 174 9.88 -4.31 -3.01
N PRO A 175 10.22 -3.18 -2.37
CA PRO A 175 11.62 -2.78 -2.22
C PRO A 175 12.40 -3.72 -1.29
N ARG A 176 11.67 -4.55 -0.52
CA ARG A 176 12.22 -5.46 0.48
C ARG A 176 12.58 -6.81 -0.12
N GLU A 177 11.72 -7.31 -0.98
CA GLU A 177 11.80 -8.67 -1.49
C GLU A 177 10.95 -8.86 -2.75
N THR A 178 11.31 -9.90 -3.49
CA THR A 178 10.48 -10.48 -4.55
C THR A 178 10.04 -11.86 -4.07
N ILE A 179 8.73 -12.08 -4.01
CA ILE A 179 8.11 -13.31 -3.54
C ILE A 179 7.34 -13.92 -4.70
N GLU A 180 7.62 -15.17 -5.01
CA GLU A 180 6.92 -15.95 -6.04
C GLU A 180 5.99 -17.02 -5.43
N GLU A 181 6.16 -17.34 -4.15
CA GLU A 181 5.37 -18.34 -3.42
C GLU A 181 5.25 -17.96 -1.93
N GLY A 182 4.10 -18.26 -1.33
CA GLY A 182 3.84 -18.00 0.09
C GLY A 182 3.22 -16.62 0.37
N GLU A 183 3.47 -16.11 1.57
CA GLU A 183 2.91 -14.83 2.03
C GLU A 183 3.94 -13.70 1.90
N GLY A 184 3.50 -12.58 1.34
CA GLY A 184 4.21 -11.30 1.38
C GLY A 184 3.29 -10.17 1.81
N PHE A 185 3.82 -8.97 1.95
CA PHE A 185 3.00 -7.84 2.34
C PHE A 185 3.40 -6.52 1.69
N ILE A 186 2.39 -5.66 1.53
CA ILE A 186 2.56 -4.27 1.15
C ILE A 186 2.25 -3.42 2.38
N ARG A 187 3.20 -2.56 2.75
CA ARG A 187 3.08 -1.67 3.91
C ARG A 187 2.51 -0.30 3.55
N PHE A 188 1.55 0.13 4.36
CA PHE A 188 0.94 1.46 4.37
C PHE A 188 1.30 2.11 5.71
N PRO A 189 2.39 2.89 5.80
CA PRO A 189 2.82 3.49 7.06
C PRO A 189 1.85 4.59 7.50
N ALA A 190 1.84 4.90 8.80
CA ALA A 190 1.05 6.00 9.38
C ALA A 190 1.27 7.37 8.72
N GLY A 191 2.39 7.58 8.04
CA GLY A 191 2.67 8.78 7.24
C GLY A 191 2.03 8.79 5.84
N GLY A 192 1.21 7.79 5.49
CA GLY A 192 0.37 7.77 4.29
C GLY A 192 1.06 7.41 2.98
N SER A 193 2.39 7.42 2.89
CA SER A 193 3.11 7.00 1.67
C SER A 193 3.36 5.49 1.67
N PRO A 194 2.58 4.66 0.95
CA PRO A 194 2.85 3.24 0.89
C PRO A 194 4.18 2.98 0.17
N GLU A 195 4.74 1.80 0.39
CA GLU A 195 5.89 1.38 -0.41
C GLU A 195 5.46 1.09 -1.86
N PHE A 196 6.36 1.32 -2.82
CA PHE A 196 6.11 0.89 -4.19
C PHE A 196 6.03 -0.63 -4.22
N ALA A 197 5.01 -1.16 -4.88
CA ALA A 197 4.83 -2.60 -5.02
C ALA A 197 4.30 -2.93 -6.41
N SER A 198 4.74 -4.04 -6.98
CA SER A 198 4.10 -4.65 -8.15
C SER A 198 3.60 -6.05 -7.81
N LEU A 199 2.33 -6.31 -8.09
CA LEU A 199 1.71 -7.63 -7.95
C LEU A 199 1.35 -8.12 -9.35
N LYS A 200 1.97 -9.20 -9.78
CA LYS A 200 1.65 -9.84 -11.04
C LYS A 200 0.63 -10.94 -10.83
N LEU A 201 -0.36 -10.95 -11.71
CA LEU A 201 -1.42 -11.95 -11.72
C LEU A 201 -1.74 -12.40 -13.14
N ARG A 202 -2.17 -13.64 -13.27
CA ARG A 202 -2.72 -14.19 -14.49
C ARG A 202 -4.22 -14.32 -14.30
N ALA A 203 -5.00 -13.71 -15.18
CA ALA A 203 -6.45 -13.92 -15.22
C ALA A 203 -6.82 -14.65 -16.50
N ASN A 204 -7.23 -15.92 -16.37
CA ASN A 204 -7.36 -16.86 -17.49
C ASN A 204 -6.03 -17.01 -18.26
N ASP A 205 -5.95 -16.58 -19.53
CA ASP A 205 -4.73 -16.64 -20.35
C ASP A 205 -4.00 -15.29 -20.49
N GLN A 206 -4.44 -14.28 -19.73
CA GLN A 206 -3.89 -12.93 -19.81
C GLN A 206 -3.11 -12.58 -18.56
N VAL A 207 -1.95 -11.97 -18.76
CA VAL A 207 -1.08 -11.49 -17.69
C VAL A 207 -1.35 -10.01 -17.43
N PHE A 208 -1.43 -9.65 -16.15
CA PHE A 208 -1.59 -8.29 -15.68
C PHE A 208 -0.57 -8.00 -14.60
N THR A 209 -0.12 -6.75 -14.58
CA THR A 209 0.72 -6.22 -13.52
C THR A 209 -0.04 -5.11 -12.81
N LEU A 210 -0.27 -5.28 -11.51
CA LEU A 210 -0.83 -4.26 -10.65
C LEU A 210 0.31 -3.47 -10.02
N ILE A 211 0.31 -2.15 -10.14
CA ILE A 211 1.43 -1.30 -9.72
C ILE A 211 0.92 -0.29 -8.71
N LEU A 212 1.48 -0.29 -7.50
CA LEU A 212 1.22 0.71 -6.47
C LEU A 212 2.21 1.87 -6.58
N ASN A 213 1.69 3.06 -6.88
CA ASN A 213 2.49 4.27 -6.95
C ASN A 213 2.55 4.95 -5.57
N PRO A 214 3.73 5.04 -4.93
CA PRO A 214 3.88 5.57 -3.57
C PRO A 214 3.51 7.05 -3.47
N ALA A 215 3.73 7.83 -4.54
CA ALA A 215 3.44 9.26 -4.56
C ALA A 215 1.94 9.59 -4.61
N THR A 216 1.12 8.63 -5.06
CA THR A 216 -0.34 8.83 -5.16
C THR A 216 -1.13 7.91 -4.24
N GLY A 217 -0.49 6.90 -3.65
CA GLY A 217 -1.15 5.84 -2.89
C GLY A 217 -2.09 4.96 -3.73
N ARG A 218 -2.09 5.09 -5.06
CA ARG A 218 -3.02 4.41 -5.95
C ARG A 218 -2.39 3.22 -6.64
N MET A 219 -3.16 2.14 -6.73
CA MET A 219 -2.81 0.99 -7.54
C MET A 219 -3.41 1.10 -8.94
N GLN A 220 -2.61 0.82 -9.97
CA GLN A 220 -3.02 0.82 -11.38
C GLN A 220 -2.87 -0.57 -11.98
N VAL A 221 -3.74 -0.91 -12.93
CA VAL A 221 -3.68 -2.17 -13.67
C VAL A 221 -3.03 -1.91 -15.03
N VAL A 222 -1.96 -2.64 -15.33
CA VAL A 222 -1.30 -2.62 -16.64
C VAL A 222 -1.43 -4.00 -17.27
N SER A 223 -1.74 -4.04 -18.56
CA SER A 223 -1.76 -5.28 -19.33
C SER A 223 -0.34 -5.72 -19.66
N GLY A 224 -0.06 -7.00 -19.47
CA GLY A 224 1.25 -7.60 -19.70
C GLY A 224 2.06 -7.83 -18.44
N ASP A 225 3.15 -8.57 -18.63
CA ASP A 225 4.19 -8.82 -17.64
C ASP A 225 5.17 -7.64 -17.67
N VAL A 226 5.04 -6.74 -16.70
CA VAL A 226 5.86 -5.53 -16.61
C VAL A 226 6.83 -5.71 -15.45
N ASP A 227 8.09 -5.88 -15.79
CA ASP A 227 9.18 -5.93 -14.82
C ASP A 227 9.66 -4.54 -14.43
N PHE A 228 9.88 -4.36 -13.13
CA PHE A 228 10.52 -3.18 -12.56
C PHE A 228 11.87 -3.56 -12.01
N GLU A 229 12.94 -2.95 -12.51
CA GLU A 229 14.26 -3.05 -11.89
C GLU A 229 14.48 -1.88 -10.93
N TRP A 230 14.87 -2.20 -9.71
CA TRP A 230 15.34 -1.20 -8.76
C TRP A 230 16.71 -0.72 -9.23
N ASN A 231 16.81 0.52 -9.70
CA ASN A 231 18.10 1.05 -10.11
C ASN A 231 18.92 1.38 -8.85
N GLU A 232 19.76 0.45 -8.40
CA GLU A 232 20.67 0.64 -7.24
C GLU A 232 21.82 1.62 -7.52
N SER A 233 21.89 2.21 -8.72
CA SER A 233 22.91 3.20 -9.07
C SER A 233 22.53 4.60 -8.60
N ASN A 234 22.84 4.93 -7.33
CA ASN A 234 23.24 6.28 -6.84
C ASN A 234 23.38 6.33 -5.31
N ALA A 235 24.11 5.37 -4.72
CA ALA A 235 24.65 5.52 -3.37
C ALA A 235 26.14 5.11 -3.42
N SER A 236 26.99 6.06 -3.80
CA SER A 236 28.45 5.98 -3.72
C SER A 236 28.99 7.27 -3.15
#